data_AF-A0A1B6ZCJ5-F1
#
_entry.id   AF-A0A1B6ZCJ5-F1
#
_cell.length_a   1.000
_cell.length_b   1.000
_cell.length_c   1.000
_cell.angle_alpha   90.00
_cell.angle_beta   90.00
_cell.angle_gamma   90.00
#
_symmetry.space_group_name_H-M   'P 1'
#
loop_
_entity.id
_entity.type
_entity.pdbx_description
1 polymer ?
#
loop_
_entity_poly.entity_id
_entity_poly.type
_entity_poly.pdbx_seq_one_letter_code
_entity_poly.pdbx_strand_id
1 'polypeptide(L)'
;MTRLSRSLLLSAAAFSLPFTLAACGSNDANDAELAELDENLTSDPAMNDALEDSILVDPNLTDQANSNAIRDANGAIDGSVPPGATYAGAVDGANSAASAQLGGKMLSAPKPRQMTSDDECTSCGGSDGMTLGAKADAQSAQRGKGTCDQKLSYNMRWADRMPPEFPVYPKANLTEAAGVEGGLCDIRVVSFTTASPVKNVVDYYYTQAKRGGYSAEYLLRGGEHVLGGTRDSDDGAFVVTLNNRKGGGTAVDIVASNGR
;
A
#
# COMPACT_ATOMS: atom_id res chain seq x y z
N MET A 1 51.29 9.13 69.14
CA MET A 1 51.99 8.83 67.87
C MET A 1 51.69 10.00 66.91
N THR A 2 52.45 11.11 66.96
CA THR A 2 53.57 11.48 66.04
C THR A 2 53.16 11.53 64.56
N ARG A 3 53.38 12.54 63.71
CA ARG A 3 54.10 13.84 63.75
C ARG A 3 53.74 14.63 62.46
N LEU A 4 53.67 15.96 62.58
CA LEU A 4 54.29 17.01 61.74
C LEU A 4 54.43 16.84 60.20
N SER A 5 53.78 17.77 59.48
CA SER A 5 54.33 18.83 58.61
C SER A 5 55.36 18.57 57.49
N ARG A 6 55.16 19.36 56.42
CA ARG A 6 56.12 20.09 55.56
C ARG A 6 56.42 19.54 54.16
N SER A 7 56.07 20.41 53.21
CA SER A 7 56.54 20.56 51.84
C SER A 7 58.06 20.60 51.68
N LEU A 8 58.54 20.14 50.52
CA LEU A 8 59.71 20.49 49.70
C LEU A 8 59.97 19.26 48.79
N LEU A 9 60.46 19.26 47.55
CA LEU A 9 60.71 20.19 46.45
C LEU A 9 61.20 19.27 45.29
N LEU A 10 61.01 19.74 44.06
CA LEU A 10 61.87 19.58 42.86
C LEU A 10 61.80 18.35 41.92
N SER A 11 61.67 18.77 40.65
CA SER A 11 62.16 18.19 39.38
C SER A 11 61.23 17.25 38.63
N ALA A 12 60.96 17.37 37.33
CA ALA A 12 61.16 18.40 36.31
C ALA A 12 60.53 17.82 35.02
N ALA A 13 59.91 18.67 34.18
CA ALA A 13 59.72 18.50 32.71
C ALA A 13 58.89 17.29 32.22
N ALA A 14 58.05 17.32 31.19
CA ALA A 14 57.65 18.30 30.19
C ALA A 14 56.42 17.74 29.45
N PHE A 15 55.87 18.54 28.52
CA PHE A 15 54.82 18.26 27.54
C PHE A 15 53.37 18.40 28.04
N SER A 16 52.82 19.63 28.06
CA SER A 16 52.18 20.35 26.93
C SER A 16 50.84 19.73 26.52
N LEU A 17 49.76 20.24 27.13
CA LEU A 17 48.76 21.14 26.55
C LEU A 17 47.59 20.42 25.84
N PRO A 18 46.43 20.27 26.51
CA PRO A 18 45.14 20.11 25.86
C PRO A 18 44.53 21.50 25.62
N PHE A 19 44.38 21.93 24.37
CA PHE A 19 43.61 23.13 24.07
C PHE A 19 42.25 22.77 23.48
N THR A 20 41.28 23.01 24.34
CA THR A 20 39.85 23.17 24.12
C THR A 20 39.56 24.15 22.99
N LEU A 21 38.86 23.68 21.97
CA LEU A 21 38.18 24.53 20.98
C LEU A 21 36.96 25.19 21.65
N ALA A 22 37.07 26.48 21.91
CA ALA A 22 35.93 27.38 22.11
C ALA A 22 36.37 28.83 21.89
N ALA A 23 36.13 29.38 20.69
CA ALA A 23 35.83 30.80 20.46
C ALA A 23 35.55 31.05 18.96
N CYS A 24 34.27 31.22 18.61
CA CYS A 24 33.86 32.06 17.48
C CYS A 24 33.99 33.53 17.88
N GLY A 25 34.40 34.41 16.97
CA GLY A 25 34.20 35.85 17.17
C GLY A 25 35.00 36.78 16.25
N SER A 26 34.39 37.11 15.10
CA SER A 26 34.34 38.42 14.41
C SER A 26 35.63 39.20 14.01
N ASN A 27 35.63 39.59 12.72
CA ASN A 27 36.37 40.65 12.00
C ASN A 27 37.86 40.39 11.72
N ASP A 28 38.39 40.48 10.50
CA ASP A 28 37.99 41.23 9.29
C ASP A 28 38.11 40.32 8.05
N ALA A 29 37.04 40.20 7.27
CA ALA A 29 37.14 39.63 5.93
C ALA A 29 37.89 40.64 5.05
N ASN A 30 39.12 40.31 4.65
CA ASN A 30 39.77 41.05 3.59
C ASN A 30 38.96 40.79 2.31
N ASP A 31 38.19 41.77 1.86
CA ASP A 31 37.45 41.69 0.58
C ASP A 31 38.40 41.34 -0.59
N ALA A 32 39.69 41.67 -0.46
CA ALA A 32 40.75 41.28 -1.39
C ALA A 32 41.06 39.77 -1.38
N GLU A 33 41.11 39.12 -0.20
CA GLU A 33 41.32 37.67 -0.11
C GLU A 33 40.07 36.90 -0.53
N LEU A 34 38.87 37.42 -0.26
CA LEU A 34 37.62 36.86 -0.77
C LEU A 34 37.52 36.98 -2.29
N ALA A 35 37.90 38.13 -2.86
CA ALA A 35 37.93 38.32 -4.30
C ALA A 35 38.96 37.41 -4.98
N GLU A 36 40.14 37.22 -4.38
CA GLU A 36 41.17 36.31 -4.89
C GLU A 36 40.74 34.83 -4.80
N LEU A 37 40.00 34.45 -3.75
CA LEU A 37 39.43 33.11 -3.62
C LEU A 37 38.30 32.85 -4.63
N ASP A 38 37.45 33.85 -4.87
CA ASP A 38 36.35 33.78 -5.85
C ASP A 38 36.88 33.75 -7.29
N GLU A 39 37.94 34.50 -7.59
CA GLU A 39 38.63 34.47 -8.88
C GLU A 39 39.33 33.13 -9.11
N ASN A 40 39.88 32.50 -8.07
CA ASN A 40 40.50 31.17 -8.16
C ASN A 40 39.45 30.05 -8.33
N LEU A 41 38.31 30.14 -7.65
CA LEU A 41 37.21 29.18 -7.78
C LEU A 41 36.51 29.25 -9.15
N THR A 42 36.41 30.43 -9.75
CA THR A 42 35.82 30.62 -11.09
C THR A 42 36.79 30.34 -12.24
N SER A 43 38.10 30.26 -11.95
CA SER A 43 39.16 30.00 -12.93
C SER A 43 39.63 28.55 -13.01
N ASP A 44 39.18 27.66 -12.11
CA ASP A 44 39.52 26.24 -12.15
C ASP A 44 38.80 25.55 -13.33
N PRO A 45 39.53 25.16 -14.39
CA PRO A 45 38.92 24.55 -15.57
C PRO A 45 38.20 23.24 -15.24
N ALA A 46 38.60 22.51 -14.20
CA ALA A 46 37.96 21.26 -13.81
C ALA A 46 36.61 21.46 -13.11
N MET A 47 36.41 22.58 -12.41
CA MET A 47 35.13 22.91 -11.77
C MET A 47 34.14 23.53 -12.76
N ASN A 48 34.61 24.37 -13.69
CA ASN A 48 33.76 24.85 -14.79
C ASN A 48 33.34 23.70 -15.71
N ASP A 49 34.21 22.73 -15.98
CA ASP A 49 33.86 21.53 -16.77
C ASP A 49 32.80 20.68 -16.03
N ALA A 50 32.90 20.52 -14.70
CA ALA A 50 31.91 19.78 -13.91
C ALA A 50 30.55 20.51 -13.75
N LEU A 51 30.52 21.84 -13.86
CA LEU A 51 29.29 22.65 -13.82
C LEU A 51 28.63 22.80 -15.20
N GLU A 52 29.43 22.79 -16.27
CA GLU A 52 28.94 22.75 -17.65
C GLU A 52 28.70 21.32 -18.16
N ASP A 53 29.09 20.30 -17.41
CA ASP A 53 28.76 18.91 -17.74
C ASP A 53 27.23 18.80 -17.73
N SER A 54 26.66 18.72 -18.92
CA SER A 54 25.24 18.47 -19.10
C SER A 54 24.89 17.26 -18.27
N ILE A 55 24.04 17.43 -17.26
CA ILE A 55 23.36 16.32 -16.60
C ILE A 55 22.91 15.41 -17.75
N LEU A 56 23.49 14.21 -17.83
CA LEU A 56 23.22 13.22 -18.87
C LEU A 56 21.77 12.77 -18.73
N VAL A 57 20.87 13.60 -19.27
CA VAL A 57 19.51 13.24 -19.60
C VAL A 57 19.67 12.23 -20.72
N ASP A 58 19.66 10.94 -20.39
CA ASP A 58 19.63 9.87 -21.38
C ASP A 58 18.42 10.14 -22.29
N PRO A 59 18.64 10.56 -23.55
CA PRO A 59 17.55 10.95 -24.43
C PRO A 59 16.63 9.75 -24.69
N ASN A 60 17.16 8.52 -24.64
CA ASN A 60 16.38 7.30 -24.84
C ASN A 60 15.51 6.94 -23.62
N LEU A 61 15.83 7.45 -22.42
CA LEU A 61 14.99 7.32 -21.23
C LEU A 61 14.01 8.49 -21.08
N THR A 62 14.28 9.63 -21.71
CA THR A 62 13.38 10.79 -21.72
C THR A 62 12.08 10.49 -22.45
N ASP A 63 12.15 9.72 -23.54
CA ASP A 63 10.96 9.27 -24.27
C ASP A 63 10.26 8.05 -23.61
N GLN A 64 10.94 7.36 -22.69
CA GLN A 64 10.35 6.29 -21.87
C GLN A 64 9.75 6.81 -20.56
N ALA A 65 10.16 8.00 -20.12
CA ALA A 65 9.47 8.72 -19.07
C ALA A 65 8.11 9.12 -19.63
N ASN A 66 7.05 8.48 -19.12
CA ASN A 66 5.67 8.76 -19.48
C ASN A 66 5.19 10.19 -19.09
N SER A 67 6.11 11.14 -18.86
CA SER A 67 5.82 12.53 -18.52
C SER A 67 5.17 13.30 -19.67
N ASN A 68 5.50 12.96 -20.91
CA ASN A 68 4.99 13.59 -22.14
C ASN A 68 4.10 12.66 -22.99
N ALA A 69 3.64 11.54 -22.45
CA ALA A 69 2.63 10.73 -23.13
C ALA A 69 1.35 11.56 -23.28
N ILE A 70 1.09 12.06 -24.50
CA ILE A 70 -0.17 12.71 -24.83
C ILE A 70 -1.26 11.67 -24.68
N ARG A 71 -1.99 11.72 -23.56
CA ARG A 71 -3.28 11.05 -23.42
C ARG A 71 -4.17 11.62 -24.52
N ASP A 72 -4.83 10.74 -25.29
CA ASP A 72 -5.74 11.22 -26.33
C ASP A 72 -6.79 12.15 -25.71
N ALA A 73 -7.19 13.17 -26.47
CA ALA A 73 -8.07 14.24 -26.02
C ALA A 73 -9.56 13.90 -26.19
N ASN A 74 -9.97 12.62 -26.10
CA ASN A 74 -11.36 12.23 -26.28
C ASN A 74 -11.97 11.58 -25.03
N GLY A 75 -12.26 12.43 -24.04
CA GLY A 75 -13.19 12.11 -22.97
C GLY A 75 -13.05 13.06 -21.80
N ALA A 76 -14.17 13.46 -21.20
CA ALA A 76 -14.15 13.98 -19.84
C ALA A 76 -13.37 13.00 -18.95
N ILE A 77 -12.64 13.50 -17.96
CA ILE A 77 -12.02 12.65 -16.93
C ILE A 77 -13.17 11.92 -16.21
N ASP A 78 -13.53 10.71 -16.63
CA ASP A 78 -14.67 9.98 -16.04
C ASP A 78 -14.32 9.37 -14.67
N GLY A 79 -13.07 9.51 -14.21
CA GLY A 79 -12.56 8.78 -13.06
C GLY A 79 -12.28 7.30 -13.38
N SER A 80 -12.42 6.90 -14.64
CA SER A 80 -12.11 5.55 -15.10
C SER A 80 -10.66 5.22 -14.82
N VAL A 81 -10.49 4.27 -13.90
CA VAL A 81 -9.22 3.58 -13.68
C VAL A 81 -8.82 2.94 -15.01
N PRO A 82 -7.56 3.14 -15.48
CA PRO A 82 -7.08 2.53 -16.71
C PRO A 82 -7.46 1.04 -16.74
N PRO A 83 -7.84 0.48 -17.90
CA PRO A 83 -8.16 -0.94 -18.00
C PRO A 83 -6.99 -1.75 -17.44
N GLY A 84 -7.18 -2.23 -16.21
CA GLY A 84 -6.11 -2.68 -15.33
C GLY A 84 -5.08 -3.55 -16.02
N ALA A 85 -3.80 -3.23 -15.76
CA ALA A 85 -2.62 -3.99 -16.15
C ALA A 85 -2.78 -4.82 -17.44
N THR A 86 -3.02 -4.16 -18.57
CA THR A 86 -3.08 -4.77 -19.92
C THR A 86 -1.70 -4.90 -20.57
N TYR A 87 -0.62 -4.76 -19.79
CA TYR A 87 0.75 -4.89 -20.27
C TYR A 87 1.22 -6.36 -20.32
N ALA A 88 2.16 -6.65 -21.21
CA ALA A 88 2.75 -7.98 -21.34
C ALA A 88 3.36 -8.45 -20.00
N GLY A 89 2.96 -9.63 -19.52
CA GLY A 89 3.42 -10.18 -18.24
C GLY A 89 2.65 -9.71 -17.00
N ALA A 90 1.58 -8.91 -17.14
CA ALA A 90 0.75 -8.49 -16.02
C ALA A 90 0.14 -9.65 -15.23
N VAL A 91 -0.35 -10.67 -15.93
CA VAL A 91 -0.94 -11.88 -15.32
C VAL A 91 0.12 -12.64 -14.51
N ASP A 92 1.25 -12.97 -15.12
CA ASP A 92 2.34 -13.70 -14.46
C ASP A 92 2.92 -12.91 -13.30
N GLY A 93 3.09 -11.60 -13.49
CA GLY A 93 3.56 -10.70 -12.46
C GLY A 93 2.64 -10.64 -11.24
N ALA A 94 1.32 -10.62 -11.45
CA ALA A 94 0.34 -10.57 -10.37
C ALA A 94 0.23 -11.93 -9.66
N ASN A 95 0.17 -13.04 -10.42
CA ASN A 95 0.13 -14.40 -9.86
C ASN A 95 1.40 -14.76 -9.07
N SER A 96 2.57 -14.34 -9.55
CA SER A 96 3.84 -14.57 -8.87
C SER A 96 3.91 -13.80 -7.54
N ALA A 97 3.47 -12.55 -7.53
CA ALA A 97 3.40 -11.74 -6.32
C ALA A 97 2.38 -12.31 -5.31
N ALA A 98 1.22 -12.77 -5.79
CA ALA A 98 0.21 -13.45 -4.97
C ALA A 98 0.77 -14.75 -4.34
N SER A 99 1.48 -15.55 -5.12
CA SER A 99 2.10 -16.79 -4.63
C SER A 99 3.22 -16.51 -3.62
N ALA A 100 4.03 -15.48 -3.87
CA ALA A 100 5.08 -15.05 -2.94
C ALA A 100 4.49 -14.56 -1.60
N GLN A 101 3.41 -13.79 -1.64
CA GLN A 101 2.74 -13.30 -0.43
C GLN A 101 2.11 -14.42 0.40
N LEU A 102 1.52 -15.44 -0.25
CA LEU A 102 0.92 -16.57 0.48
C LEU A 102 1.96 -17.36 1.27
N GLY A 103 3.14 -17.60 0.70
CA GLY A 103 4.11 -18.54 1.25
C GLY A 103 3.59 -19.99 1.22
N GLY A 104 4.28 -20.87 0.51
CA GLY A 104 3.88 -22.27 0.39
C GLY A 104 2.70 -22.51 -0.57
N LYS A 105 2.10 -23.71 -0.49
CA LYS A 105 1.14 -24.19 -1.51
C LYS A 105 -0.20 -23.45 -1.47
N MET A 106 -0.59 -22.89 -2.61
CA MET A 106 -1.93 -22.35 -2.84
C MET A 106 -2.96 -23.49 -2.88
N LEU A 107 -4.07 -23.31 -2.17
CA LEU A 107 -5.22 -24.20 -2.20
C LEU A 107 -6.09 -23.85 -3.42
N SER A 108 -6.70 -24.85 -4.03
CA SER A 108 -7.76 -24.57 -5.01
C SER A 108 -9.09 -24.44 -4.29
N ALA A 109 -9.84 -23.38 -4.60
CA ALA A 109 -11.21 -23.24 -4.17
C ALA A 109 -12.06 -24.40 -4.74
N PRO A 110 -13.08 -24.88 -4.00
CA PRO A 110 -14.02 -25.85 -4.55
C PRO A 110 -14.73 -25.31 -5.80
N LYS A 111 -15.42 -26.15 -6.55
CA LYS A 111 -16.29 -25.64 -7.63
C LYS A 111 -17.41 -24.79 -7.01
N PRO A 112 -17.76 -23.63 -7.61
CA PRO A 112 -18.81 -22.79 -7.05
C PRO A 112 -20.14 -23.54 -7.08
N ARG A 113 -20.86 -23.50 -5.96
CA ARG A 113 -22.24 -23.97 -5.88
C ARG A 113 -23.17 -22.86 -6.36
N GLN A 114 -24.30 -23.21 -6.99
CA GLN A 114 -25.30 -22.19 -7.31
C GLN A 114 -25.87 -21.61 -6.02
N MET A 115 -25.96 -20.28 -5.96
CA MET A 115 -26.59 -19.59 -4.86
C MET A 115 -28.11 -19.86 -4.90
N THR A 116 -28.67 -20.22 -3.76
CA THR A 116 -30.09 -20.53 -3.58
C THR A 116 -30.78 -19.46 -2.75
N SER A 117 -32.11 -19.52 -2.64
CA SER A 117 -32.88 -18.62 -1.77
C SER A 117 -32.44 -18.64 -0.31
N ASP A 118 -31.88 -19.76 0.15
CA ASP A 118 -31.42 -19.91 1.53
C ASP A 118 -30.05 -19.23 1.75
N ASP A 119 -29.29 -19.06 0.67
CA ASP A 119 -28.02 -18.31 0.67
C ASP A 119 -28.25 -16.81 0.39
N GLU A 120 -29.34 -16.49 -0.32
CA GLU A 120 -29.77 -15.13 -0.62
C GLU A 120 -30.23 -14.44 0.66
N CYS A 121 -29.45 -13.45 1.07
CA CYS A 121 -29.93 -12.47 2.01
C CYS A 121 -31.17 -11.79 1.39
N THR A 122 -32.36 -12.13 1.88
CA THR A 122 -33.64 -11.62 1.37
C THR A 122 -33.75 -10.10 1.49
N SER A 123 -32.94 -9.47 2.34
CA SER A 123 -32.83 -8.01 2.48
C SER A 123 -31.73 -7.36 1.62
N CYS A 124 -30.93 -8.12 0.89
CA CYS A 124 -29.74 -7.65 0.17
C CYS A 124 -30.01 -7.47 -1.32
N GLY A 125 -31.05 -6.71 -1.67
CA GLY A 125 -31.60 -6.52 -3.03
C GLY A 125 -30.59 -6.66 -4.18
N GLY A 126 -31.00 -7.44 -5.19
CA GLY A 126 -30.23 -7.92 -6.35
C GLY A 126 -29.09 -7.00 -6.82
N SER A 127 -27.92 -7.61 -6.99
CA SER A 127 -26.63 -6.95 -7.13
C SER A 127 -26.31 -6.43 -8.54
N ASP A 128 -27.15 -5.55 -9.08
CA ASP A 128 -26.74 -4.65 -10.17
C ASP A 128 -26.54 -3.23 -9.60
N GLY A 129 -25.27 -2.85 -9.39
CA GLY A 129 -24.91 -1.48 -9.01
C GLY A 129 -24.94 -1.14 -7.52
N MET A 130 -24.79 -2.12 -6.63
CA MET A 130 -24.75 -1.89 -5.18
C MET A 130 -23.50 -1.11 -4.76
N THR A 131 -23.67 0.02 -4.08
CA THR A 131 -22.57 0.86 -3.56
C THR A 131 -21.77 0.12 -2.47
N LEU A 132 -20.51 0.52 -2.23
CA LEU A 132 -19.69 -0.05 -1.14
C LEU A 132 -20.41 0.03 0.21
N GLY A 133 -21.11 1.14 0.44
CA GLY A 133 -22.08 1.34 1.53
C GLY A 133 -23.01 0.17 1.73
N ALA A 134 -23.79 -0.10 0.69
CA ALA A 134 -24.81 -1.12 0.70
C ALA A 134 -24.23 -2.54 0.82
N LYS A 135 -23.02 -2.80 0.31
CA LYS A 135 -22.32 -4.09 0.52
C LYS A 135 -21.88 -4.27 1.99
N ALA A 136 -21.43 -3.22 2.66
CA ALA A 136 -21.10 -3.27 4.08
C ALA A 136 -22.35 -3.44 4.97
N ASP A 137 -23.43 -2.74 4.65
CA ASP A 137 -24.70 -2.86 5.38
C ASP A 137 -25.26 -4.30 5.28
N ALA A 138 -25.19 -4.90 4.10
CA ALA A 138 -25.55 -6.29 3.86
C ALA A 138 -24.76 -7.26 4.77
N GLN A 139 -23.44 -7.05 4.91
CA GLN A 139 -22.62 -7.87 5.82
C GLN A 139 -22.95 -7.59 7.30
N SER A 140 -23.23 -6.35 7.66
CA SER A 140 -23.57 -5.96 9.04
C SER A 140 -24.85 -6.64 9.51
N ALA A 141 -25.86 -6.73 8.63
CA ALA A 141 -27.11 -7.43 8.90
C ALA A 141 -26.90 -8.93 9.23
N GLN A 142 -25.88 -9.57 8.64
CA GLN A 142 -25.57 -10.98 8.87
C GLN A 142 -24.88 -11.25 10.23
N ARG A 143 -24.22 -10.25 10.83
CA ARG A 143 -23.47 -10.45 12.09
C ARG A 143 -24.34 -10.47 13.35
N GLY A 144 -25.65 -10.18 13.23
CA GLY A 144 -26.63 -10.34 14.31
C GLY A 144 -26.42 -9.52 15.59
N LYS A 145 -25.37 -8.68 15.69
CA LYS A 145 -25.05 -7.89 16.89
C LYS A 145 -24.42 -6.54 16.52
N GLY A 146 -25.26 -5.51 16.48
CA GLY A 146 -24.84 -4.11 16.34
C GLY A 146 -25.31 -3.48 15.04
N THR A 147 -25.79 -2.24 15.13
CA THR A 147 -26.04 -1.39 13.98
C THR A 147 -24.74 -0.67 13.64
N CYS A 148 -24.27 -0.77 12.39
CA CYS A 148 -23.23 0.11 11.90
C CYS A 148 -23.83 1.49 11.64
N ASP A 149 -24.16 2.20 12.73
CA ASP A 149 -24.76 3.54 12.68
C ASP A 149 -23.76 4.60 12.18
N GLN A 150 -22.48 4.25 12.16
CA GLN A 150 -21.41 5.06 11.62
C GLN A 150 -21.35 4.91 10.10
N LYS A 151 -21.40 6.05 9.41
CA LYS A 151 -21.31 6.09 7.95
C LYS A 151 -19.92 5.64 7.50
N LEU A 152 -19.88 4.83 6.44
CA LEU A 152 -18.64 4.55 5.73
C LEU A 152 -17.97 5.84 5.27
N SER A 153 -16.69 5.99 5.61
CA SER A 153 -15.85 7.07 5.10
C SER A 153 -15.06 6.57 3.89
N TYR A 154 -15.12 7.30 2.78
CA TYR A 154 -14.42 6.94 1.55
C TYR A 154 -13.03 7.57 1.56
N ASN A 155 -12.00 6.73 1.52
CA ASN A 155 -10.61 7.14 1.48
C ASN A 155 -9.70 5.97 1.08
N MET A 156 -8.75 6.19 0.17
CA MET A 156 -7.85 5.12 -0.30
C MET A 156 -6.98 4.51 0.81
N ARG A 157 -6.72 5.24 1.90
CA ARG A 157 -5.98 4.73 3.08
C ARG A 157 -6.66 3.52 3.72
N TRP A 158 -7.96 3.31 3.51
CA TRP A 158 -8.64 2.12 4.03
C TRP A 158 -8.14 0.81 3.41
N ALA A 159 -7.55 0.86 2.21
CA ALA A 159 -6.94 -0.31 1.59
C ALA A 159 -5.72 -0.83 2.37
N ASP A 160 -4.92 0.06 2.95
CA ASP A 160 -3.77 -0.31 3.80
C ASP A 160 -4.20 -0.86 5.17
N ARG A 161 -5.48 -0.71 5.48
CA ARG A 161 -6.12 -1.03 6.75
C ARG A 161 -7.03 -2.25 6.68
N MET A 162 -7.01 -2.96 5.55
CA MET A 162 -7.66 -4.25 5.39
C MET A 162 -7.14 -5.25 6.44
N PRO A 163 -7.96 -6.23 6.85
CA PRO A 163 -7.49 -7.37 7.63
C PRO A 163 -6.35 -8.09 6.87
N PRO A 164 -5.34 -8.64 7.58
CA PRO A 164 -4.20 -9.27 6.94
C PRO A 164 -4.58 -10.49 6.09
N GLU A 165 -5.71 -11.14 6.37
CA GLU A 165 -6.24 -12.25 5.58
C GLU A 165 -6.94 -11.78 4.29
N PHE A 166 -7.38 -10.52 4.21
CA PHE A 166 -8.10 -9.99 3.05
C PHE A 166 -7.43 -8.74 2.47
N PRO A 167 -6.13 -8.79 2.12
CA PRO A 167 -5.45 -7.65 1.52
C PRO A 167 -5.95 -7.40 0.09
N VAL A 168 -5.67 -6.20 -0.43
CA VAL A 168 -5.80 -5.94 -1.87
C VAL A 168 -4.89 -6.88 -2.64
N TYR A 169 -5.40 -7.48 -3.72
CA TYR A 169 -4.65 -8.45 -4.51
C TYR A 169 -3.35 -7.84 -5.07
N PRO A 170 -2.21 -8.55 -5.05
CA PRO A 170 -0.95 -7.98 -5.53
C PRO A 170 -1.00 -7.47 -6.97
N LYS A 171 -0.40 -6.29 -7.19
CA LYS A 171 -0.41 -5.58 -8.48
C LYS A 171 -1.81 -5.26 -9.02
N ALA A 172 -2.82 -5.21 -8.16
CA ALA A 172 -4.13 -4.71 -8.52
C ALA A 172 -4.12 -3.17 -8.63
N ASN A 173 -5.08 -2.66 -9.39
CA ASN A 173 -5.41 -1.24 -9.47
C ASN A 173 -6.59 -1.00 -8.53
N LEU A 174 -6.32 -0.41 -7.38
CA LEU A 174 -7.35 0.01 -6.43
C LEU A 174 -8.23 1.08 -7.09
N THR A 175 -9.55 0.88 -7.04
CA THR A 175 -10.53 1.81 -7.60
C THR A 175 -11.24 2.58 -6.50
N GLU A 176 -11.64 1.88 -5.44
CA GLU A 176 -12.31 2.49 -4.29
C GLU A 176 -11.87 1.83 -2.99
N ALA A 177 -11.89 2.60 -1.91
CA ALA A 177 -11.76 2.08 -0.56
C ALA A 177 -12.59 2.91 0.41
N ALA A 178 -13.25 2.23 1.32
CA ALA A 178 -14.05 2.82 2.36
C ALA A 178 -13.91 2.02 3.65
N GLY A 179 -14.10 2.69 4.76
CA GLY A 179 -14.02 2.05 6.05
C GLY A 179 -14.70 2.86 7.13
N VAL A 180 -15.02 2.16 8.19
CA VAL A 180 -15.57 2.70 9.41
C VAL A 180 -14.76 2.14 10.58
N GLU A 181 -14.47 3.01 11.54
CA GLU A 181 -13.89 2.66 12.82
C GLU A 181 -14.92 2.95 13.89
N GLY A 182 -15.17 1.99 14.78
CA GLY A 182 -16.19 2.17 15.80
C GLY A 182 -16.60 0.90 16.50
N GLY A 183 -15.66 0.21 17.15
CA GLY A 183 -15.95 -0.93 18.03
C GLY A 183 -16.54 -2.11 17.25
N LEU A 184 -17.81 -2.43 17.48
CA LEU A 184 -18.48 -3.60 16.87
C LEU A 184 -18.58 -3.54 15.32
N CYS A 185 -18.28 -2.39 14.71
CA CYS A 185 -18.40 -2.14 13.27
C CYS A 185 -17.08 -1.72 12.61
N ASP A 186 -15.98 -2.43 12.87
CA ASP A 186 -14.74 -2.24 12.11
C ASP A 186 -14.84 -2.95 10.75
N ILE A 187 -15.45 -2.28 9.78
CA ILE A 187 -15.61 -2.78 8.40
C ILE A 187 -14.60 -2.08 7.49
N ARG A 188 -14.05 -2.87 6.56
CA ARG A 188 -13.26 -2.39 5.43
C ARG A 188 -13.92 -2.86 4.16
N VAL A 189 -14.00 -1.94 3.21
CA VAL A 189 -14.51 -2.20 1.87
C VAL A 189 -13.49 -1.71 0.87
N VAL A 190 -13.12 -2.56 -0.08
CA VAL A 190 -12.24 -2.18 -1.19
C VAL A 190 -12.79 -2.73 -2.49
N SER A 191 -12.67 -1.92 -3.54
CA SER A 191 -12.89 -2.34 -4.92
C SER A 191 -11.59 -2.16 -5.69
N PHE A 192 -11.22 -3.16 -6.48
CA PHE A 192 -10.03 -3.10 -7.31
C PHE A 192 -10.17 -3.97 -8.55
N THR A 193 -9.24 -3.78 -9.48
CA THR A 193 -9.13 -4.62 -10.67
C THR A 193 -7.75 -5.23 -10.80
N THR A 194 -7.69 -6.48 -11.27
CA THR A 194 -6.44 -7.22 -11.51
C THR A 194 -6.46 -7.87 -12.88
N ALA A 195 -5.28 -8.03 -13.49
CA ALA A 195 -5.13 -8.80 -14.73
C ALA A 195 -5.33 -10.31 -14.50
N SER A 196 -5.23 -10.79 -13.26
CA SER A 196 -5.38 -12.21 -12.94
C SER A 196 -6.80 -12.71 -13.23
N PRO A 197 -6.95 -13.92 -13.81
CA PRO A 197 -8.27 -14.51 -14.07
C PRO A 197 -8.97 -14.88 -12.76
N VAL A 198 -10.31 -14.91 -12.77
CA VAL A 198 -11.15 -15.16 -11.57
C VAL A 198 -10.67 -16.38 -10.78
N LYS A 199 -10.30 -17.46 -11.48
CA LYS A 199 -9.80 -18.69 -10.85
C LYS A 199 -8.61 -18.44 -9.92
N ASN A 200 -7.62 -17.67 -10.35
CA ASN A 200 -6.41 -17.45 -9.56
C ASN A 200 -6.71 -16.54 -8.36
N VAL A 201 -7.58 -15.55 -8.56
CA VAL A 201 -7.97 -14.62 -7.51
C VAL A 201 -8.81 -15.33 -6.44
N VAL A 202 -9.76 -16.20 -6.83
CA VAL A 202 -10.55 -16.97 -5.87
C VAL A 202 -9.71 -18.03 -5.14
N ASP A 203 -8.77 -18.70 -5.82
CA ASP A 203 -7.84 -19.65 -5.18
C ASP A 203 -6.95 -18.94 -4.14
N TYR A 204 -6.49 -17.71 -4.43
CA TYR A 204 -5.74 -16.88 -3.50
C TYR A 204 -6.56 -16.53 -2.25
N TYR A 205 -7.76 -15.95 -2.40
CA TYR A 205 -8.57 -15.56 -1.25
C TYR A 205 -9.13 -16.76 -0.48
N TYR A 206 -9.45 -17.86 -1.16
CA TYR A 206 -9.79 -19.11 -0.49
C TYR A 206 -8.63 -19.63 0.37
N THR A 207 -7.40 -19.57 -0.17
CA THR A 207 -6.20 -19.94 0.59
C THR A 207 -6.02 -19.06 1.82
N GLN A 208 -6.12 -17.74 1.67
CA GLN A 208 -6.00 -16.80 2.79
C GLN A 208 -7.08 -17.07 3.86
N ALA A 209 -8.34 -17.20 3.45
CA ALA A 209 -9.47 -17.46 4.35
C ALA A 209 -9.26 -18.76 5.15
N LYS A 210 -8.94 -19.87 4.47
CA LYS A 210 -8.72 -21.17 5.13
C LYS A 210 -7.54 -21.13 6.09
N ARG A 211 -6.44 -20.46 5.74
CA ARG A 211 -5.27 -20.32 6.61
C ARG A 211 -5.50 -19.36 7.77
N GLY A 212 -6.37 -18.37 7.58
CA GLY A 212 -6.82 -17.43 8.61
C GLY A 212 -7.83 -18.01 9.59
N GLY A 213 -8.26 -19.27 9.40
CA GLY A 213 -9.23 -19.94 10.26
C GLY A 213 -10.69 -19.66 9.91
N TYR A 214 -10.97 -19.05 8.75
CA TYR A 214 -12.33 -18.79 8.31
C TYR A 214 -12.97 -20.06 7.69
N SER A 215 -14.30 -20.15 7.80
CA SER A 215 -15.11 -20.85 6.81
C SER A 215 -14.96 -20.16 5.44
N ALA A 216 -15.21 -20.88 4.36
CA ALA A 216 -15.05 -20.33 3.02
C ALA A 216 -15.96 -21.08 2.06
N GLU A 217 -17.11 -20.50 1.76
CA GLU A 217 -18.05 -20.99 0.78
C GLU A 217 -17.92 -20.21 -0.51
N TYR A 218 -17.91 -20.94 -1.63
CA TYR A 218 -17.81 -20.36 -2.96
C TYR A 218 -19.10 -20.61 -3.72
N LEU A 219 -19.78 -19.53 -4.06
CA LEU A 219 -21.09 -19.49 -4.68
C LEU A 219 -21.03 -18.79 -6.05
N LEU A 220 -22.05 -19.07 -6.87
CA LEU A 220 -22.35 -18.35 -8.10
C LEU A 220 -23.73 -17.68 -7.95
N ARG A 221 -23.77 -16.35 -7.99
CA ARG A 221 -24.97 -15.52 -7.87
C ARG A 221 -25.25 -14.81 -9.19
N GLY A 222 -26.25 -15.25 -9.96
CA GLY A 222 -26.58 -14.59 -11.23
C GLY A 222 -25.41 -14.49 -12.24
N GLY A 223 -24.39 -15.33 -12.12
CA GLY A 223 -23.15 -15.28 -12.91
C GLY A 223 -21.96 -14.59 -12.23
N GLU A 224 -22.19 -13.92 -11.09
CA GLU A 224 -21.17 -13.32 -10.22
C GLU A 224 -20.58 -14.39 -9.29
N HIS A 225 -19.26 -14.37 -9.12
CA HIS A 225 -18.55 -15.29 -8.23
C HIS A 225 -18.48 -14.69 -6.82
N VAL A 226 -18.93 -15.43 -5.81
CA VAL A 226 -18.98 -14.94 -4.42
C VAL A 226 -18.25 -15.92 -3.51
N LEU A 227 -17.20 -15.47 -2.85
CA LEU A 227 -16.50 -16.22 -1.81
C LEU A 227 -16.77 -15.55 -0.46
N GLY A 228 -17.42 -16.24 0.46
CA GLY A 228 -17.77 -15.69 1.77
C GLY A 228 -17.49 -16.65 2.91
N GLY A 229 -17.40 -16.11 4.12
CA GLY A 229 -17.20 -16.92 5.31
C GLY A 229 -17.07 -16.13 6.59
N THR A 230 -16.99 -16.86 7.69
CA THR A 230 -16.92 -16.39 9.06
C THR A 230 -15.80 -17.07 9.83
N ARG A 231 -15.36 -16.47 10.94
CA ARG A 231 -14.38 -17.03 11.86
C ARG A 231 -14.88 -16.88 13.29
N ASP A 232 -15.10 -18.02 13.95
CA ASP A 232 -15.73 -18.07 15.27
C ASP A 232 -14.85 -17.47 16.39
N SER A 233 -13.53 -17.38 16.20
CA SER A 233 -12.62 -16.91 17.25
C SER A 233 -12.79 -15.43 17.61
N ASP A 234 -13.27 -14.62 16.66
CA ASP A 234 -13.38 -13.16 16.80
C ASP A 234 -14.58 -12.58 16.04
N ASP A 235 -15.58 -13.43 15.78
CA ASP A 235 -16.77 -13.14 14.97
C ASP A 235 -16.44 -12.54 13.58
N GLY A 236 -15.21 -12.73 13.09
CA GLY A 236 -14.74 -12.18 11.82
C GLY A 236 -15.62 -12.67 10.66
N ALA A 237 -15.92 -11.81 9.70
CA ALA A 237 -16.70 -12.14 8.53
C ALA A 237 -16.14 -11.42 7.29
N PHE A 238 -16.31 -12.04 6.13
CA PHE A 238 -15.92 -11.44 4.87
C PHE A 238 -16.81 -11.91 3.72
N VAL A 239 -16.86 -11.09 2.69
CA VAL A 239 -17.41 -11.41 1.37
C VAL A 239 -16.49 -10.84 0.31
N VAL A 240 -15.97 -11.70 -0.57
CA VAL A 240 -15.25 -11.34 -1.79
C VAL A 240 -16.16 -11.62 -2.97
N THR A 241 -16.42 -10.59 -3.75
CA THR A 241 -17.22 -10.66 -4.97
C THR A 241 -16.29 -10.49 -6.17
N LEU A 242 -16.36 -11.40 -7.14
CA LEU A 242 -15.46 -11.42 -8.30
C LEU A 242 -16.26 -11.46 -9.60
N ASN A 243 -15.92 -10.56 -10.52
CA ASN A 243 -16.53 -10.46 -11.83
C ASN A 243 -15.48 -10.45 -12.94
N ASN A 244 -15.77 -11.16 -14.03
CA ASN A 244 -14.95 -11.09 -15.23
C ASN A 244 -15.03 -9.68 -15.83
N ARG A 245 -13.89 -9.14 -16.27
CA ARG A 245 -13.84 -7.82 -16.93
C ARG A 245 -13.88 -7.96 -18.45
N LYS A 246 -14.54 -6.98 -19.09
CA LYS A 246 -14.39 -6.75 -20.53
C LYS A 246 -12.92 -6.41 -20.80
N GLY A 247 -12.24 -7.20 -21.62
CA GLY A 247 -10.79 -7.07 -21.86
C GLY A 247 -9.89 -7.99 -21.02
N GLY A 248 -10.48 -8.86 -20.18
CA GLY A 248 -9.75 -9.85 -19.40
C GLY A 248 -9.41 -9.38 -17.97
N GLY A 249 -9.04 -10.36 -17.14
CA GLY A 249 -8.82 -10.15 -15.71
C GLY A 249 -10.12 -10.09 -14.90
N THR A 250 -10.01 -9.59 -13.68
CA THR A 250 -11.06 -9.68 -12.65
C THR A 250 -11.27 -8.33 -11.98
N ALA A 251 -12.54 -7.95 -11.81
CA ALA A 251 -12.97 -6.89 -10.89
C ALA A 251 -13.36 -7.55 -9.57
N VAL A 252 -12.90 -6.99 -8.46
CA VAL A 252 -13.07 -7.58 -7.13
C VAL A 252 -13.58 -6.52 -6.18
N ASP A 253 -14.63 -6.86 -5.45
CA ASP A 253 -15.08 -6.11 -4.26
C ASP A 253 -14.88 -6.99 -3.03
N ILE A 254 -14.26 -6.44 -2.00
CA ILE A 254 -14.10 -7.11 -0.71
C ILE A 254 -14.81 -6.29 0.34
N VAL A 255 -15.67 -6.93 1.12
CA VAL A 255 -16.13 -6.44 2.41
C VAL A 255 -15.55 -7.38 3.45
N ALA A 256 -14.85 -6.84 4.44
CA ALA A 256 -14.26 -7.63 5.50
C ALA A 256 -14.31 -6.88 6.83
N SER A 257 -14.52 -7.64 7.91
CA SER A 257 -14.47 -7.12 9.26
C SER A 257 -13.07 -7.14 9.85
N ASN A 258 -12.89 -6.46 10.99
CA ASN A 258 -11.68 -6.52 11.82
C ASN A 258 -10.48 -5.91 11.09
N GLY A 259 -10.74 -4.84 10.33
CA GLY A 259 -9.70 -4.01 9.75
C GLY A 259 -8.89 -3.27 10.82
N ARG A 260 -7.61 -3.04 10.55
CA ARG A 260 -6.69 -2.33 11.45
C ARG A 260 -6.81 -0.83 11.28
#